data_AF-A0A7Y8LDJ9-F1
#
_entry.id   AF-A0A7Y8LDJ9-F1
#
_cell.length_a   1.000
_cell.length_b   1.000
_cell.length_c   1.000
_cell.angle_alpha   90.00
_cell.angle_beta   90.00
_cell.angle_gamma   90.00
#
_symmetry.space_group_name_H-M   'P 1'
#
loop_
_entity.id
_entity.type
_entity.pdbx_description
1 polymer ?
#
loop_
_entity_poly.entity_id
_entity_poly.type
_entity_poly.pdbx_seq_one_letter_code
_entity_poly.pdbx_strand_id
1 'polypeptide(L)' 'MIPQDLRYHQEHEWVRVSGRQATVGISHFAQDALG' A
#
# COMPACT_ATOMS: atom_id res chain seq x y z
N MET A 1 -9.56 -7.58 -8.14
CA MET A 1 -9.99 -6.19 -8.38
C MET A 1 -9.19 -5.31 -7.43
N ILE A 2 -8.33 -4.43 -7.94
CA ILE A 2 -7.42 -3.60 -7.12
C ILE A 2 -8.17 -2.31 -6.71
N PRO A 3 -8.16 -1.90 -5.42
CA PRO A 3 -8.87 -0.70 -4.98
C PRO A 3 -8.36 0.56 -5.67
N GLN A 4 -9.27 1.42 -6.12
CA GLN A 4 -8.95 2.63 -6.92
C GLN A 4 -8.39 3.80 -6.09
N ASP A 5 -8.49 3.72 -4.76
CA ASP A 5 -8.03 4.78 -3.83
C ASP A 5 -6.60 4.58 -3.33
N LEU A 6 -5.88 3.59 -3.86
CA LEU A 6 -4.51 3.30 -3.44
C LEU A 6 -3.51 4.11 -4.27
N ARG A 7 -2.73 4.96 -3.59
CA ARG A 7 -1.55 5.60 -4.17
C ARG A 7 -0.33 4.72 -3.88
N TYR A 8 0.32 4.27 -4.94
CA TYR A 8 1.52 3.43 -4.88
C TYR A 8 2.76 4.31 -4.93
N HIS A 9 3.71 4.08 -4.02
CA HIS A 9 5.08 4.59 -4.17
C HIS A 9 5.90 3.59 -4.99
N GLN A 10 6.99 4.06 -5.62
CA GLN A 10 7.80 3.24 -6.54
C GLN A 10 8.53 2.09 -5.82
N GLU A 11 8.69 2.23 -4.51
CA GLU A 11 8.98 1.15 -3.57
C GLU A 11 7.64 0.62 -3.09
N HIS A 12 7.38 -0.66 -3.34
CA HIS A 12 6.18 -1.50 -3.13
C HIS A 12 5.33 -1.27 -1.85
N GLU A 13 4.96 -0.05 -1.57
CA GLU A 13 4.27 0.44 -0.40
C GLU A 13 3.05 1.24 -0.85
N TRP A 14 2.02 1.21 -0.01
CA TRP A 14 0.79 1.94 -0.25
C TRP A 14 0.37 2.68 1.01
N VAL A 15 -0.30 3.81 0.79
CA VAL A 15 -0.86 4.62 1.86
C VAL A 15 -2.35 4.82 1.60
N ARG A 16 -3.16 4.54 2.61
CA ARG A 16 -4.59 4.86 2.62
C ARG A 16 -4.85 5.94 3.66
N VAL A 17 -5.41 7.06 3.21
CA VAL A 17 -5.74 8.20 4.07
C VAL A 17 -7.24 8.21 4.38
N SER A 18 -7.57 8.33 5.67
CA SER A 18 -8.93 8.51 6.16
C SER A 18 -8.95 9.68 7.16
N GLY A 19 -9.44 10.83 6.71
CA GLY A 19 -9.45 12.07 7.50
C GLY A 19 -8.03 12.52 7.90
N ARG A 20 -7.71 12.46 9.20
CA ARG A 20 -6.37 12.79 9.74
C ARG A 20 -5.48 11.57 10.00
N GLN A 21 -5.96 10.37 9.69
CA GLN A 21 -5.23 9.13 9.96
C GLN A 21 -4.80 8.48 8.64
N ALA A 22 -3.58 7.95 8.62
CA ALA A 22 -3.04 7.24 7.47
C ALA A 22 -2.63 5.83 7.88
N THR A 23 -3.03 4.85 7.08
CA THR A 23 -2.55 3.47 7.18
C THR A 23 -1.52 3.25 6.10
N VAL A 24 -0.34 2.76 6.49
CA VAL A 24 0.76 2.42 5.60
C VAL A 24 0.93 0.91 5.59
N GLY A 25 1.12 0.33 4.41
CA GLY A 25 1.36 -1.09 4.25
C GLY A 25 2.23 -1.40 3.05
N ILE A 26 2.75 -2.63 2.99
CA ILE A 26 3.48 -3.15 1.84
C ILE A 26 2.51 -3.83 0.86
N SER A 27 2.88 -3.87 -0.41
CA SER A 27 2.12 -4.55 -1.45
C SER A 27 2.16 -6.07 -1.29
N HIS A 28 1.19 -6.74 -1.89
CA HIS A 28 1.16 -8.20 -1.92
C HIS A 28 2.40 -8.81 -2.60
N PHE A 29 3.02 -8.10 -3.55
CA PHE A 29 4.27 -8.53 -4.17
C PHE A 29 5.46 -8.42 -3.19
N ALA A 30 5.48 -7.37 -2.35
CA ALA A 30 6.56 -7.16 -1.39
C ALA A 30 6.53 -8.13 -0.22
N GLN A 31 5.36 -8.59 0.23
CA GLN A 31 5.32 -9.66 1.25
C GLN A 31 5.91 -10.97 0.72
N ASP A 32 5.73 -11.29 -0.56
CA ASP A 32 6.22 -12.54 -1.15
C ASP A 32 7.73 -12.49 -1.38
N ALA A 33 8.30 -11.29 -1.55
CA ALA A 33 9.74 -11.06 -1.65
C ALA A 33 10.49 -11.12 -0.30
N LEU A 34 9.78 -11.13 0.83
CA LEU A 34 10.36 -11.33 2.17
C LEU A 34 10.39 -12.82 2.59
N GLY A 35 9.98 -13.72 1.70
CA GLY A 35 10.11 -15.18 1.83
C GLY A 35 11.52 -15.69 1.58
#